data_AF-A0A6I9UB19-F1
#
_entry.id   AF-A0A6I9UB19-F1
#
_cell.length_a   1.000
_cell.length_b   1.000
_cell.length_c   1.000
_cell.angle_alpha   90.00
_cell.angle_beta   90.00
_cell.angle_gamma   90.00
#
_symmetry.space_group_name_H-M   'P 1'
#
loop_
_entity.id
_entity.type
_entity.pdbx_description
1 polymer ?
#
loop_
_entity_poly.entity_id
_entity_poly.type
_entity_poly.pdbx_seq_one_letter_code
_entity_poly.pdbx_strand_id
1 'polypeptide(L)'
;MSDEEREERELDLTSPEVVTKYKSAAEIVNKALQLVISECKPKAKIVDVCEKGDAFIREQTGNMYKNVKKKIERGVAFPTCISVNNTVCHFSPLASDETVLQDEDIVKIDMGCHIDGFIAVVAHTHVIQQGPVTGRAADVIAAANTAAEVALRLVRPGKKNKDVTEAIQKVAAAYDCKIVEGVLSHQMKQFVIDGNKVVLSVSGPDTRVDEAEFEENEVYSIDIVTSTGEGKPKLLDEKQTTIYKRAVDKNYHLKMKASRFIFSEISQKFPIMPFSARALEEKRARLGLVECVNHDLLQPYPVLHEKPGDLVAHIKFTVLLMPNGSDRITTHPLQELQPTKTVDDPEIKAWLALPTKTKKKGGGKKKKGKKGEKADTADAEAMDTAPNGAASEE
;
A
#
# COMPACT_ATOMS: atom_id res chain seq x y z
N MET A 1 9.67 9.21 -39.73
CA MET A 1 9.89 9.69 -38.35
C MET A 1 10.87 8.73 -37.74
N SER A 2 12.08 9.19 -37.47
CA SER A 2 13.18 8.39 -36.92
C SER A 2 12.82 7.87 -35.53
N ASP A 3 13.23 6.64 -35.23
CA ASP A 3 12.94 5.89 -34.00
C ASP A 3 13.64 6.45 -32.73
N GLU A 4 14.14 7.69 -32.76
CA GLU A 4 14.97 8.28 -31.69
C GLU A 4 14.31 9.44 -30.92
N GLU A 5 13.05 9.79 -31.23
CA GLU A 5 12.26 10.81 -30.50
C GLU A 5 10.93 10.27 -29.94
N ARG A 6 10.88 8.99 -29.56
CA ARG A 6 9.91 8.59 -28.54
C ARG A 6 10.46 9.08 -27.21
N GLU A 7 10.02 10.25 -26.76
CA GLU A 7 9.97 10.56 -25.32
C GLU A 7 9.57 9.26 -24.61
N GLU A 8 10.41 8.77 -23.70
CA GLU A 8 10.11 7.57 -22.90
C GLU A 8 8.80 7.83 -22.16
N ARG A 9 7.69 7.47 -22.79
CA ARG A 9 6.37 7.74 -22.28
C ARG A 9 6.23 6.97 -20.98
N GLU A 10 6.14 7.70 -19.88
CA GLU A 10 5.93 7.13 -18.55
C GLU A 10 4.73 6.16 -18.61
N LEU A 11 4.97 4.90 -18.23
CA LEU A 11 3.94 3.87 -18.25
C LEU A 11 3.00 4.09 -17.07
N ASP A 12 1.73 4.32 -17.37
CA ASP A 12 0.68 4.62 -16.39
C ASP A 12 -0.47 3.59 -16.44
N LEU A 13 -1.52 3.84 -15.65
CA LEU A 13 -2.70 2.97 -15.56
C LEU A 13 -3.59 2.98 -16.81
N THR A 14 -3.29 3.80 -17.84
CA THR A 14 -4.01 3.71 -19.14
C THR A 14 -3.65 2.43 -19.89
N SER A 15 -2.51 1.82 -19.58
CA SER A 15 -2.09 0.54 -20.13
C SER A 15 -2.66 -0.64 -19.31
N PRO A 16 -3.44 -1.54 -19.94
CA PRO A 16 -3.94 -2.74 -19.26
C PRO A 16 -2.82 -3.66 -18.75
N GLU A 17 -1.66 -3.66 -19.42
CA GLU A 17 -0.51 -4.45 -18.99
C GLU A 17 0.06 -3.94 -17.66
N VAL A 18 0.15 -2.62 -17.49
CA VAL A 18 0.60 -1.99 -16.24
C VAL A 18 -0.34 -2.35 -15.09
N VAL A 19 -1.65 -2.21 -15.31
CA VAL A 19 -2.66 -2.59 -14.31
C VAL A 19 -2.55 -4.08 -13.95
N THR A 20 -2.30 -4.95 -14.93
CA THR A 20 -2.13 -6.39 -14.70
C THR A 20 -0.90 -6.70 -13.85
N LYS A 21 0.22 -6.01 -14.08
CA LYS A 21 1.46 -6.17 -13.29
C LYS A 21 1.26 -5.72 -11.84
N TYR A 22 0.61 -4.56 -11.60
CA TYR A 22 0.24 -4.13 -10.25
C TYR A 22 -0.66 -5.14 -9.55
N LYS A 23 -1.73 -5.62 -10.21
CA LYS A 23 -2.66 -6.59 -9.62
C LYS A 23 -2.00 -7.94 -9.34
N SER A 24 -1.10 -8.39 -10.21
CA SER A 24 -0.35 -9.63 -9.99
C SER A 24 0.63 -9.51 -8.81
N ALA A 25 1.34 -8.38 -8.68
CA ALA A 25 2.19 -8.11 -7.53
C ALA A 25 1.37 -8.03 -6.23
N ALA A 26 0.19 -7.41 -6.28
CA ALA A 26 -0.74 -7.31 -5.17
C ALA A 26 -1.27 -8.68 -4.72
N GLU A 27 -1.61 -9.56 -5.67
CA GLU A 27 -2.08 -10.91 -5.35
C GLU A 27 -0.99 -11.72 -4.62
N ILE A 28 0.26 -11.62 -5.08
CA ILE A 28 1.38 -12.30 -4.45
C ILE A 28 1.61 -11.78 -3.03
N VAL A 29 1.66 -10.46 -2.84
CA VAL A 29 1.92 -9.88 -1.50
C VAL A 29 0.75 -10.12 -0.54
N ASN A 30 -0.50 -10.13 -1.01
CA ASN A 30 -1.66 -10.50 -0.18
C ASN A 30 -1.57 -11.95 0.32
N LYS A 31 -1.15 -12.89 -0.56
CA LYS A 31 -0.93 -14.29 -0.19
C LYS A 31 0.27 -14.45 0.76
N ALA A 32 1.34 -13.70 0.53
CA ALA A 32 2.51 -13.67 1.40
C ALA A 32 2.13 -13.17 2.81
N LEU A 33 1.32 -12.11 2.89
CA LEU A 33 0.82 -11.58 4.15
C LEU A 33 -0.02 -12.62 4.91
N GLN A 34 -0.92 -13.34 4.23
CA GLN A 34 -1.70 -14.42 4.86
C GLN A 34 -0.81 -15.53 5.42
N LEU A 35 0.23 -15.93 4.67
CA LEU A 35 1.21 -16.89 5.15
C LEU A 35 1.92 -16.35 6.40
N VAL A 36 2.44 -15.11 6.36
CA VAL A 36 3.17 -14.51 7.49
C VAL A 36 2.27 -14.41 8.73
N ILE A 37 1.02 -13.98 8.60
CA ILE A 37 0.04 -13.96 9.70
C ILE A 37 -0.12 -15.36 10.30
N SER A 38 -0.23 -16.41 9.46
CA SER A 38 -0.38 -17.79 9.94
C SER A 38 0.86 -18.35 10.65
N GLU A 39 2.02 -17.72 10.45
CA GLU A 39 3.30 -18.07 11.06
C GLU A 39 3.61 -17.21 12.31
N CYS A 40 2.89 -16.10 12.52
CA CYS A 40 2.95 -15.28 13.74
C CYS A 40 2.30 -16.01 14.92
N LYS A 41 3.05 -16.94 15.52
CA LYS A 41 2.65 -17.74 16.68
C LYS A 41 3.58 -17.46 17.87
N PRO A 42 3.12 -17.66 19.11
CA PRO A 42 3.98 -17.59 20.28
C PRO A 42 5.21 -18.49 20.10
N LYS A 43 6.37 -18.00 20.54
CA LYS A 43 7.70 -18.62 20.43
C LYS A 43 8.27 -18.71 19.01
N ALA A 44 7.58 -18.27 17.97
CA ALA A 44 8.15 -18.16 16.64
C ALA A 44 9.23 -17.07 16.63
N LYS A 45 10.42 -17.37 16.09
CA LYS A 45 11.46 -16.37 15.91
C LYS A 45 11.05 -15.39 14.81
N ILE A 46 11.19 -14.09 15.09
CA ILE A 46 10.79 -13.04 14.15
C ILE A 46 11.60 -13.16 12.83
N VAL A 47 12.89 -13.48 12.92
CA VAL A 47 13.75 -13.65 11.75
C VAL A 47 13.25 -14.74 10.81
N ASP A 48 12.87 -15.92 11.35
CA ASP A 48 12.36 -17.05 10.56
C ASP A 48 11.07 -16.67 9.82
N VAL A 49 10.17 -15.94 10.48
CA VAL A 49 8.91 -15.50 9.88
C VAL A 49 9.18 -14.46 8.76
N CYS A 50 10.11 -13.53 8.97
CA CYS A 50 10.51 -12.57 7.93
C CYS A 50 11.11 -13.28 6.70
N GLU A 51 11.98 -14.27 6.91
CA GLU A 51 12.58 -15.06 5.84
C GLU A 51 11.54 -15.84 5.04
N LYS A 52 10.55 -16.45 5.72
CA LYS A 52 9.43 -17.14 5.06
C LYS A 52 8.64 -16.20 4.14
N GLY A 53 8.33 -14.99 4.60
CA GLY A 53 7.63 -13.98 3.79
C GLY A 53 8.41 -13.60 2.53
N ASP A 54 9.71 -13.29 2.69
CA ASP A 54 10.57 -12.93 1.56
C ASP A 54 10.75 -14.10 0.57
N ALA A 55 10.94 -15.32 1.09
CA ALA A 55 11.10 -16.53 0.29
C ALA A 55 9.85 -16.82 -0.54
N PHE A 56 8.67 -16.70 0.07
CA PHE A 56 7.41 -16.89 -0.63
C PHE A 56 7.26 -15.92 -1.81
N ILE A 57 7.54 -14.62 -1.60
CA ILE A 57 7.47 -13.63 -2.69
C ILE A 57 8.45 -13.99 -3.82
N ARG A 58 9.70 -14.34 -3.49
CA ARG A 58 10.71 -14.73 -4.51
C ARG A 58 10.28 -15.98 -5.30
N GLU A 59 9.71 -16.97 -4.63
CA GLU A 59 9.24 -18.20 -5.27
C GLU A 59 8.08 -17.93 -6.24
N GLN A 60 7.05 -17.22 -5.75
CA GLN A 60 5.86 -16.91 -6.56
C GLN A 60 6.21 -16.03 -7.76
N THR A 61 7.00 -14.98 -7.56
CA THR A 61 7.45 -14.11 -8.66
C THR A 61 8.39 -14.84 -9.61
N GLY A 62 9.29 -15.71 -9.11
CA GLY A 62 10.20 -16.51 -9.93
C GLY A 62 9.48 -17.38 -10.98
N ASN A 63 8.26 -17.81 -10.68
CA ASN A 63 7.41 -18.62 -11.57
C ASN A 63 6.72 -17.83 -12.69
N MET A 64 6.64 -16.51 -12.61
CA MET A 64 6.04 -15.66 -13.63
C MET A 64 7.05 -15.32 -14.74
N TYR A 65 6.59 -14.97 -15.94
CA TYR A 65 7.43 -14.41 -17.02
C TYR A 65 8.79 -15.14 -17.23
N LYS A 66 8.78 -16.49 -17.27
CA LYS A 66 9.98 -17.31 -17.52
C LYS A 66 10.38 -17.33 -19.00
N ASN A 67 9.40 -17.30 -19.90
CA ASN A 67 9.58 -17.52 -21.35
C ASN A 67 9.45 -16.23 -22.18
N VAL A 68 9.66 -15.06 -21.56
CA VAL A 68 9.59 -13.77 -22.26
C VAL A 68 10.94 -13.41 -22.88
N LYS A 69 10.92 -12.76 -24.04
CA LYS A 69 12.15 -12.36 -24.77
C LYS A 69 12.98 -11.32 -24.02
N LYS A 70 12.33 -10.42 -23.28
CA LYS A 70 12.97 -9.40 -22.45
C LYS A 70 12.95 -9.87 -21.00
N LYS A 71 14.10 -9.85 -20.32
CA LYS A 71 14.17 -10.14 -18.88
C LYS A 71 13.33 -9.12 -18.11
N ILE A 72 12.37 -9.60 -17.33
CA ILE A 72 11.51 -8.79 -16.47
C ILE A 72 11.99 -8.95 -15.03
N GLU A 73 12.38 -7.84 -14.40
CA GLU A 73 12.75 -7.79 -12.99
C GLU A 73 11.51 -7.96 -12.10
N ARG A 74 11.64 -8.74 -11.03
CA ARG A 74 10.52 -9.09 -10.15
C ARG A 74 11.04 -9.65 -8.83
N GLY A 75 10.26 -9.52 -7.78
CA GLY A 75 10.63 -10.04 -6.47
C GLY A 75 10.11 -9.16 -5.34
N VAL A 76 10.90 -9.13 -4.26
CA VAL A 76 10.61 -8.34 -3.05
C VAL A 76 10.85 -6.87 -3.37
N ALA A 77 9.83 -6.03 -3.17
CA ALA A 77 9.90 -4.58 -3.29
C ALA A 77 10.17 -3.89 -1.95
N PHE A 78 9.69 -4.50 -0.86
CA PHE A 78 10.02 -4.08 0.50
C PHE A 78 10.16 -5.35 1.35
N PRO A 79 11.28 -5.53 2.08
CA PRO A 79 11.50 -6.73 2.90
C PRO A 79 10.38 -6.94 3.91
N THR A 80 10.12 -8.21 4.23
CA THR A 80 9.20 -8.56 5.31
C THR A 80 9.73 -8.01 6.63
N CYS A 81 8.89 -7.22 7.29
CA CYS A 81 9.14 -6.62 8.60
C CYS A 81 8.05 -7.06 9.56
N ILE A 82 8.43 -7.32 10.82
CA ILE A 82 7.48 -7.67 11.89
C ILE A 82 7.84 -6.82 13.10
N SER A 83 7.09 -5.74 13.32
CA SER A 83 7.34 -4.79 14.41
C SER A 83 6.34 -5.01 15.55
N VAL A 84 6.84 -5.31 16.74
CA VAL A 84 6.04 -5.78 17.88
C VAL A 84 5.76 -4.64 18.88
N ASN A 85 4.52 -4.55 19.38
CA ASN A 85 4.11 -3.65 20.45
C ASN A 85 4.45 -2.17 20.16
N ASN A 86 5.34 -1.57 20.95
CA ASN A 86 5.78 -0.17 20.81
C ASN A 86 6.80 0.04 19.68
N THR A 87 7.36 -1.03 19.09
CA THR A 87 8.20 -0.92 17.90
C THR A 87 7.33 -0.48 16.73
N VAL A 88 7.63 0.63 16.09
CA VAL A 88 6.75 1.29 15.12
C VAL A 88 6.84 0.64 13.75
N CYS A 89 8.04 0.45 13.22
CA CYS A 89 8.25 0.03 11.83
C CYS A 89 9.63 -0.62 11.60
N HIS A 90 9.79 -1.22 10.42
CA HIS A 90 11.05 -1.65 9.80
C HIS A 90 11.86 -2.73 10.52
N PHE A 91 11.32 -3.38 11.56
CA PHE A 91 12.04 -4.46 12.22
C PHE A 91 12.11 -5.71 11.33
N SER A 92 13.25 -5.91 10.66
CA SER A 92 13.59 -7.08 9.85
C SER A 92 14.98 -7.59 10.24
N PRO A 93 15.10 -8.33 11.35
CA PRO A 93 16.38 -8.57 12.01
C PRO A 93 17.36 -9.41 11.18
N LEU A 94 18.63 -9.41 11.58
CA LEU A 94 19.69 -10.26 11.01
C LEU A 94 19.49 -11.73 11.41
N ALA A 95 20.15 -12.64 10.69
CA ALA A 95 20.06 -14.09 10.91
C ALA A 95 20.45 -14.55 12.33
N SER A 96 21.26 -13.76 13.04
CA SER A 96 21.71 -14.04 14.41
C SER A 96 20.75 -13.56 15.51
N ASP A 97 19.62 -12.94 15.14
CA ASP A 97 18.63 -12.46 16.10
C ASP A 97 17.76 -13.60 16.65
N GLU A 98 17.53 -13.58 17.95
CA GLU A 98 16.82 -14.62 18.70
C GLU A 98 15.47 -14.12 19.26
N THR A 99 15.00 -12.96 18.82
CA THR A 99 13.73 -12.38 19.30
C THR A 99 12.56 -13.25 18.87
N VAL A 100 11.73 -13.64 19.83
CA VAL A 100 10.57 -14.49 19.63
C VAL A 100 9.28 -13.75 19.96
N LEU A 101 8.22 -14.05 19.20
CA LEU A 101 6.87 -13.57 19.44
C LEU A 101 6.29 -14.17 20.73
N GLN A 102 5.43 -13.42 21.42
CA GLN A 102 4.70 -13.85 22.60
C GLN A 102 3.19 -13.93 22.33
N ASP A 103 2.47 -14.59 23.24
CA ASP A 103 1.02 -14.46 23.30
C ASP A 103 0.62 -13.00 23.52
N GLU A 104 -0.49 -12.59 22.90
CA GLU A 104 -1.07 -11.24 22.99
C GLU A 104 -0.24 -10.09 22.38
N ASP A 105 0.91 -10.39 21.77
CA ASP A 105 1.70 -9.39 21.05
C ASP A 105 0.89 -8.75 19.91
N ILE A 106 0.97 -7.42 19.80
CA ILE A 106 0.47 -6.68 18.64
C ILE A 106 1.58 -6.58 17.59
N VAL A 107 1.46 -7.37 16.53
CA VAL A 107 2.43 -7.49 15.45
C VAL A 107 2.01 -6.68 14.24
N LYS A 108 2.91 -5.80 13.79
CA LYS A 108 2.77 -5.04 12.55
C LYS A 108 3.61 -5.70 11.47
N ILE A 109 2.95 -6.26 10.47
CA ILE A 109 3.58 -6.94 9.35
C ILE A 109 3.59 -5.97 8.18
N ASP A 110 4.75 -5.67 7.59
CA ASP A 110 4.90 -4.79 6.41
C ASP A 110 5.78 -5.49 5.37
N MET A 111 5.34 -5.48 4.11
CA MET A 111 6.04 -6.13 3.00
C MET A 111 5.60 -5.59 1.64
N GLY A 112 6.44 -5.83 0.63
CA GLY A 112 6.18 -5.41 -0.75
C GLY A 112 6.63 -6.41 -1.80
N CYS A 113 5.91 -6.46 -2.91
CA CYS A 113 6.23 -7.21 -4.11
C CYS A 113 6.28 -6.27 -5.32
N HIS A 114 7.14 -6.53 -6.29
CA HIS A 114 7.09 -5.84 -7.58
C HIS A 114 7.18 -6.81 -8.76
N ILE A 115 6.60 -6.40 -9.88
CA ILE A 115 6.73 -7.04 -11.19
C ILE A 115 7.05 -5.94 -12.20
N ASP A 116 8.17 -6.07 -12.90
CA ASP A 116 8.69 -5.08 -13.86
C ASP A 116 8.82 -3.67 -13.26
N GLY A 117 9.09 -3.60 -11.96
CA GLY A 117 9.17 -2.34 -11.22
C GLY A 117 7.83 -1.76 -10.78
N PHE A 118 6.68 -2.35 -11.13
CA PHE A 118 5.37 -1.94 -10.61
C PHE A 118 5.15 -2.55 -9.23
N ILE A 119 5.04 -1.69 -8.21
CA ILE A 119 5.14 -2.06 -6.80
C ILE A 119 3.75 -2.19 -6.17
N ALA A 120 3.56 -3.25 -5.38
CA ALA A 120 2.44 -3.40 -4.47
C ALA A 120 2.98 -3.66 -3.05
N VAL A 121 2.61 -2.80 -2.12
CA VAL A 121 2.95 -2.88 -0.69
C VAL A 121 1.70 -3.07 0.15
N VAL A 122 1.85 -3.79 1.26
CA VAL A 122 0.78 -4.01 2.24
C VAL A 122 1.38 -4.04 3.63
N ALA A 123 0.69 -3.42 4.59
CA ALA A 123 0.95 -3.63 6.00
C ALA A 123 -0.35 -3.86 6.76
N HIS A 124 -0.26 -4.70 7.79
CA HIS A 124 -1.38 -5.07 8.63
C HIS A 124 -0.94 -5.25 10.07
N THR A 125 -1.81 -4.87 11.00
CA THR A 125 -1.64 -5.11 12.42
C THR A 125 -2.52 -6.27 12.88
N HIS A 126 -1.87 -7.28 13.47
CA HIS A 126 -2.50 -8.48 13.99
C HIS A 126 -2.14 -8.64 15.47
N VAL A 127 -3.06 -9.16 16.28
CA VAL A 127 -2.79 -9.52 17.68
C VAL A 127 -2.73 -11.04 17.79
N ILE A 128 -1.68 -11.57 18.40
CA ILE A 128 -1.47 -13.02 18.57
C ILE A 128 -2.37 -13.54 19.69
N GLN A 129 -3.66 -13.66 19.41
CA GLN A 129 -4.65 -14.18 20.35
C GLN A 129 -5.81 -14.85 19.62
N GLN A 130 -6.61 -15.60 20.38
CA GLN A 130 -7.89 -16.12 19.94
C GLN A 130 -9.03 -15.23 20.44
N GLY A 131 -10.08 -15.09 19.64
CA GLY A 131 -11.24 -14.28 19.99
C GLY A 131 -11.05 -12.78 19.80
N PRO A 132 -12.02 -11.96 20.24
CA PRO A 132 -12.06 -10.53 19.98
C PRO A 132 -10.93 -9.78 20.69
N VAL A 133 -10.29 -8.84 19.98
CA VAL A 133 -9.32 -7.90 20.57
C VAL A 133 -10.10 -6.82 21.32
N THR A 134 -9.66 -6.48 22.53
CA THR A 134 -10.33 -5.50 23.40
C THR A 134 -9.37 -4.42 23.92
N GLY A 135 -9.90 -3.39 24.61
CA GLY A 135 -9.11 -2.37 25.29
C GLY A 135 -8.27 -1.49 24.37
N ARG A 136 -7.12 -1.01 24.85
CA ARG A 136 -6.23 -0.08 24.11
C ARG A 136 -5.76 -0.66 22.77
N ALA A 137 -5.56 -1.98 22.68
CA ALA A 137 -5.18 -2.64 21.44
C ALA A 137 -6.31 -2.56 20.39
N ALA A 138 -7.56 -2.79 20.82
CA ALA A 138 -8.71 -2.65 19.94
C ALA A 138 -8.90 -1.20 19.47
N ASP A 139 -8.70 -0.23 20.37
CA ASP A 139 -8.84 1.20 20.05
C ASP A 139 -7.82 1.64 18.99
N VAL A 140 -6.53 1.33 19.17
CA VAL A 140 -5.48 1.75 18.21
C VAL A 140 -5.62 1.03 16.86
N ILE A 141 -6.01 -0.25 16.84
CA ILE A 141 -6.26 -0.97 15.59
C ILE A 141 -7.51 -0.44 14.88
N ALA A 142 -8.58 -0.12 15.63
CA ALA A 142 -9.79 0.48 15.08
C ALA A 142 -9.52 1.88 14.52
N ALA A 143 -8.69 2.68 15.19
CA ALA A 143 -8.23 3.98 14.71
C ALA A 143 -7.51 3.86 13.36
N ALA A 144 -6.52 2.96 13.26
CA ALA A 144 -5.76 2.74 12.03
C ALA A 144 -6.66 2.27 10.88
N ASN A 145 -7.53 1.28 11.11
CA ASN A 145 -8.44 0.75 10.10
C ASN A 145 -9.45 1.83 9.63
N THR A 146 -10.02 2.59 10.56
CA THR A 146 -10.97 3.66 10.21
C THR A 146 -10.28 4.77 9.43
N ALA A 147 -9.07 5.16 9.82
CA ALA A 147 -8.27 6.16 9.13
C ALA A 147 -7.88 5.68 7.72
N ALA A 148 -7.53 4.39 7.55
CA ALA A 148 -7.28 3.78 6.24
C ALA A 148 -8.51 3.76 5.33
N GLU A 149 -9.71 3.51 5.88
CA GLU A 149 -10.97 3.57 5.12
C GLU A 149 -11.34 4.99 4.71
N VAL A 150 -11.13 5.98 5.58
CA VAL A 150 -11.29 7.41 5.26
C VAL A 150 -10.29 7.84 4.19
N ALA A 151 -9.01 7.49 4.37
CA ALA A 151 -7.96 7.81 3.40
C ALA A 151 -8.25 7.22 2.02
N LEU A 152 -8.70 5.95 1.93
CA LEU A 152 -9.09 5.35 0.64
C LEU A 152 -10.16 6.18 -0.10
N ARG A 153 -11.09 6.80 0.64
CA ARG A 153 -12.19 7.60 0.06
C ARG A 153 -11.79 9.03 -0.28
N LEU A 154 -10.73 9.55 0.34
CA LEU A 154 -10.22 10.90 0.11
C LEU A 154 -9.08 10.94 -0.92
N VAL A 155 -8.28 9.88 -1.04
CA VAL A 155 -7.25 9.72 -2.08
C VAL A 155 -7.94 9.37 -3.39
N ARG A 156 -8.34 10.39 -4.13
CA ARG A 156 -9.01 10.30 -5.43
C ARG A 156 -8.79 11.57 -6.24
N PRO A 157 -8.88 11.50 -7.59
CA PRO A 157 -8.65 12.65 -8.45
C PRO A 157 -9.44 13.90 -8.03
N GLY A 158 -8.80 15.07 -8.04
CA GLY A 158 -9.41 16.34 -7.65
C GLY A 158 -9.40 16.65 -6.15
N LYS A 159 -8.87 15.75 -5.31
CA LYS A 159 -8.69 16.00 -3.87
C LYS A 159 -7.23 16.29 -3.56
N LYS A 160 -7.00 16.98 -2.45
CA LYS A 160 -5.65 17.38 -2.03
C LYS A 160 -5.08 16.46 -0.97
N ASN A 161 -3.78 16.28 -0.97
CA ASN A 161 -3.05 15.52 0.05
C ASN A 161 -3.28 16.05 1.48
N LYS A 162 -3.42 17.38 1.64
CA LYS A 162 -3.71 18.01 2.94
C LYS A 162 -5.05 17.57 3.54
N ASP A 163 -6.09 17.39 2.71
CA ASP A 163 -7.41 16.93 3.16
C ASP A 163 -7.32 15.55 3.83
N VAL A 164 -6.49 14.67 3.28
CA VAL A 164 -6.24 13.33 3.83
C VAL A 164 -5.50 13.44 5.17
N THR A 165 -4.50 14.32 5.24
CA THR A 165 -3.68 14.57 6.44
C THR A 165 -4.53 15.03 7.62
N GLU A 166 -5.45 15.96 7.40
CA GLU A 166 -6.36 16.48 8.43
C GLU A 166 -7.37 15.40 8.86
N ALA A 167 -7.91 14.65 7.90
CA ALA A 167 -8.93 13.64 8.16
C ALA A 167 -8.40 12.47 9.00
N ILE A 168 -7.21 11.93 8.70
CA ILE A 168 -6.67 10.79 9.46
C ILE A 168 -6.31 11.17 10.91
N GLN A 169 -5.87 12.41 11.14
CA GLN A 169 -5.62 12.92 12.49
C GLN A 169 -6.92 13.05 13.29
N LYS A 170 -7.98 13.56 12.66
CA LYS A 170 -9.31 13.63 13.27
C LYS A 170 -9.85 12.25 13.64
N VAL A 171 -9.65 11.25 12.77
CA VAL A 171 -10.03 9.87 13.06
C VAL A 171 -9.24 9.31 14.24
N ALA A 172 -7.92 9.45 14.26
CA ALA A 172 -7.10 8.95 15.37
C ALA A 172 -7.54 9.56 16.71
N ALA A 173 -7.80 10.87 16.75
CA ALA A 173 -8.26 11.57 17.94
C ALA A 173 -9.61 11.05 18.46
N ALA A 174 -10.52 10.60 17.59
CA ALA A 174 -11.81 10.03 17.99
C ALA A 174 -11.66 8.70 18.77
N TYR A 175 -10.50 8.06 18.68
CA TYR A 175 -10.13 6.85 19.41
C TYR A 175 -9.14 7.12 20.56
N ASP A 176 -8.95 8.38 20.97
CA ASP A 176 -7.89 8.81 21.91
C ASP A 176 -6.49 8.35 21.49
N CYS A 177 -6.27 8.20 20.19
CA CYS A 177 -4.99 7.82 19.59
C CYS A 177 -4.38 9.01 18.84
N LYS A 178 -3.12 8.89 18.48
CA LYS A 178 -2.40 9.85 17.64
C LYS A 178 -1.89 9.20 16.38
N ILE A 179 -1.82 9.97 15.29
CA ILE A 179 -1.07 9.56 14.11
C ILE A 179 0.42 9.73 14.42
N VAL A 180 1.23 8.77 13.98
CA VAL A 180 2.68 8.81 14.16
C VAL A 180 3.31 9.84 13.20
N GLU A 181 4.13 10.74 13.75
CA GLU A 181 4.88 11.75 13.02
C GLU A 181 5.96 11.13 12.12
N GLY A 182 6.24 11.78 10.99
CA GLY A 182 7.30 11.35 10.06
C GLY A 182 6.90 10.23 9.08
N VAL A 183 5.68 9.70 9.16
CA VAL A 183 5.15 8.76 8.17
C VAL A 183 4.68 9.51 6.91
N LEU A 184 4.97 8.94 5.75
CA LEU A 184 4.63 9.47 4.43
C LEU A 184 3.94 8.39 3.60
N SER A 185 2.81 8.75 2.98
CA SER A 185 2.21 7.95 1.91
C SER A 185 2.72 8.46 0.57
N HIS A 186 3.28 7.60 -0.26
CA HIS A 186 3.97 8.01 -1.49
C HIS A 186 3.19 7.68 -2.74
N GLN A 187 3.26 8.56 -3.73
CA GLN A 187 3.01 8.17 -5.12
C GLN A 187 4.06 7.13 -5.53
N MET A 188 3.63 6.06 -6.19
CA MET A 188 4.50 5.05 -6.76
C MET A 188 4.48 5.12 -8.28
N LYS A 189 5.65 4.89 -8.89
CA LYS A 189 5.85 4.79 -10.34
C LYS A 189 6.64 3.52 -10.64
N GLN A 190 6.86 3.21 -11.92
CA GLN A 190 7.70 2.08 -12.29
C GLN A 190 9.11 2.27 -11.70
N PHE A 191 9.55 1.33 -10.87
CA PHE A 191 10.81 1.35 -10.12
C PHE A 191 10.96 2.47 -9.08
N VAL A 192 9.90 3.22 -8.76
CA VAL A 192 9.94 4.30 -7.76
C VAL A 192 8.91 4.01 -6.68
N ILE A 193 9.40 3.62 -5.49
CA ILE A 193 8.55 3.31 -4.32
C ILE A 193 8.12 4.56 -3.53
N ASP A 194 8.89 5.64 -3.67
CA ASP A 194 8.87 6.85 -2.87
C ASP A 194 8.88 8.09 -3.77
N GLY A 195 7.86 8.21 -4.62
CA GLY A 195 7.68 9.38 -5.47
C GLY A 195 7.48 10.67 -4.67
N ASN A 196 7.74 11.80 -5.33
CA ASN A 196 7.77 13.13 -4.70
C ASN A 196 6.39 13.65 -4.29
N LYS A 197 5.31 13.18 -4.94
CA LYS A 197 3.93 13.53 -4.55
C LYS A 197 3.54 12.67 -3.34
N VAL A 198 3.40 13.29 -2.18
CA VAL A 198 3.23 12.59 -0.91
C VAL A 198 2.05 13.11 -0.09
N VAL A 199 1.46 12.24 0.72
CA VAL A 199 0.59 12.61 1.84
C VAL A 199 1.38 12.51 3.13
N LEU A 200 1.48 13.62 3.85
CA LEU A 200 2.13 13.66 5.15
C LEU A 200 1.18 13.18 6.24
N SER A 201 1.62 12.32 7.14
CA SER A 201 0.72 11.79 8.18
C SER A 201 0.39 12.83 9.27
N VAL A 202 1.36 13.67 9.65
CA VAL A 202 1.19 14.79 10.61
C VAL A 202 1.98 15.99 10.12
N SER A 203 1.34 17.17 10.09
CA SER A 203 2.03 18.43 9.76
C SER A 203 2.84 18.93 10.95
N GLY A 204 4.15 19.15 10.75
CA GLY A 204 5.05 19.70 11.77
C GLY A 204 5.74 20.99 11.28
N PRO A 205 6.34 21.80 12.17
CA PRO A 205 7.09 22.99 11.78
C PRO A 205 8.24 22.67 10.81
N ASP A 206 8.92 21.55 11.07
CA ASP A 206 10.13 21.10 10.38
C ASP A 206 9.85 20.14 9.22
N THR A 207 8.60 19.67 9.08
CA THR A 207 8.21 18.71 8.04
C THR A 207 7.09 19.31 7.20
N ARG A 208 7.46 19.81 6.01
CA ARG A 208 6.54 20.36 5.03
C ARG A 208 6.63 19.54 3.75
N VAL A 209 5.47 19.27 3.18
CA VAL A 209 5.33 18.67 1.86
C VAL A 209 4.55 19.64 0.99
N ASP A 210 4.84 19.66 -0.31
CA ASP A 210 4.12 20.50 -1.23
C ASP A 210 2.65 20.08 -1.30
N GLU A 211 1.76 21.07 -1.36
CA GLU A 211 0.35 20.81 -1.59
C GLU A 211 0.19 20.21 -2.99
N ALA A 212 -0.46 19.05 -3.05
CA ALA A 212 -0.61 18.32 -4.28
C ALA A 212 -2.04 17.83 -4.44
N GLU A 213 -2.55 17.93 -5.66
CA GLU A 213 -3.83 17.37 -6.07
C GLU A 213 -3.61 15.96 -6.62
N PHE A 214 -4.44 15.00 -6.24
CA PHE A 214 -4.41 13.66 -6.83
C PHE A 214 -4.95 13.69 -8.26
N GLU A 215 -4.37 12.88 -9.14
CA GLU A 215 -4.71 12.83 -10.56
C GLU A 215 -5.12 11.41 -10.99
N GLU A 216 -5.85 11.32 -12.12
CA GLU A 216 -6.16 10.02 -12.72
C GLU A 216 -4.88 9.32 -13.20
N ASN A 217 -4.90 8.00 -13.15
CA ASN A 217 -3.81 7.10 -13.55
C ASN A 217 -2.57 7.11 -12.62
N GLU A 218 -2.66 7.75 -11.46
CA GLU A 218 -1.65 7.66 -10.40
C GLU A 218 -1.83 6.41 -9.53
N VAL A 219 -0.75 5.99 -8.87
CA VAL A 219 -0.72 4.90 -7.89
C VAL A 219 -0.14 5.41 -6.59
N TYR A 220 -0.72 5.03 -5.46
CA TYR A 220 -0.21 5.42 -4.14
C TYR A 220 -0.06 4.21 -3.22
N SER A 221 0.98 4.25 -2.38
CA SER A 221 1.04 3.51 -1.13
C SER A 221 0.50 4.42 -0.02
N ILE A 222 -0.67 4.08 0.50
CA ILE A 222 -1.25 4.80 1.64
C ILE A 222 -0.78 4.12 2.91
N ASP A 223 -0.09 4.87 3.76
CA ASP A 223 0.58 4.39 4.97
C ASP A 223 0.03 5.11 6.21
N ILE A 224 -0.69 4.36 7.05
CA ILE A 224 -1.36 4.86 8.24
C ILE A 224 -0.78 4.15 9.46
N VAL A 225 -0.12 4.92 10.32
CA VAL A 225 0.41 4.44 11.60
C VAL A 225 -0.20 5.26 12.73
N THR A 226 -0.81 4.57 13.68
CA THR A 226 -1.45 5.16 14.87
C THR A 226 -0.80 4.62 16.13
N SER A 227 -0.79 5.45 17.17
CA SER A 227 -0.15 5.19 18.45
C SER A 227 -1.11 5.54 19.58
N THR A 228 -1.10 4.73 20.64
CA THR A 228 -1.74 5.09 21.92
C THR A 228 -0.92 6.08 22.74
N GLY A 229 0.31 6.37 22.29
CA GLY A 229 1.27 7.24 22.95
C GLY A 229 1.25 8.67 22.40
N GLU A 230 2.44 9.27 22.27
CA GLU A 230 2.57 10.66 21.82
C GLU A 230 2.59 10.84 20.30
N GLY A 231 2.78 9.76 19.53
CA GLY A 231 2.96 9.82 18.08
C GLY A 231 4.34 10.29 17.66
N LYS A 232 5.34 10.25 18.56
CA LYS A 232 6.68 10.83 18.36
C LYS A 232 7.76 9.77 18.50
N PRO A 233 7.94 8.94 17.46
CA PRO A 233 8.76 7.76 17.56
C PRO A 233 10.25 8.14 17.57
N LYS A 234 11.06 7.35 18.28
CA LYS A 234 12.51 7.61 18.44
C LYS A 234 13.33 6.43 17.97
N LEU A 235 14.49 6.75 17.40
CA LEU A 235 15.54 5.76 17.18
C LEU A 235 16.21 5.46 18.53
N LEU A 236 16.22 4.19 18.93
CA LEU A 236 16.83 3.75 20.18
C LEU A 236 18.17 3.04 19.97
N ASP A 237 18.30 2.26 18.91
CA ASP A 237 19.53 1.56 18.54
C ASP A 237 19.71 1.55 17.01
N GLU A 238 20.74 2.26 16.54
CA GLU A 238 21.13 2.30 15.13
C GLU A 238 21.41 0.90 14.57
N LYS A 239 21.88 -0.04 15.39
CA LYS A 239 22.22 -1.41 14.95
C LYS A 239 20.99 -2.24 14.54
N GLN A 240 19.80 -1.85 14.99
CA GLN A 240 18.55 -2.49 14.55
C GLN A 240 18.19 -2.10 13.11
N THR A 241 18.81 -1.06 12.55
CA THR A 241 18.60 -0.65 11.16
C THR A 241 19.23 -1.66 10.21
N THR A 242 18.40 -2.50 9.62
CA THR A 242 18.82 -3.53 8.67
C THR A 242 18.29 -3.30 7.27
N ILE A 243 17.36 -2.35 7.08
CA ILE A 243 16.74 -2.08 5.78
C ILE A 243 17.36 -0.84 5.15
N TYR A 244 17.72 -0.98 3.88
CA TYR A 244 18.37 0.07 3.09
C TYR A 244 17.79 0.11 1.69
N LYS A 245 17.85 1.27 1.04
CA LYS A 245 17.57 1.45 -0.38
C LYS A 245 18.71 2.21 -1.03
N ARG A 246 19.03 1.88 -2.28
CA ARG A 246 20.07 2.60 -3.03
C ARG A 246 19.57 3.97 -3.48
N ALA A 247 20.39 5.00 -3.27
CA ALA A 247 20.20 6.32 -3.84
C ALA A 247 20.85 6.37 -5.23
N VAL A 248 20.04 6.17 -6.29
CA VAL A 248 20.54 6.00 -7.66
C VAL A 248 21.10 7.29 -8.27
N ASP A 249 20.72 8.44 -7.71
CA ASP A 249 21.16 9.78 -8.08
C ASP A 249 22.47 10.19 -7.39
N LYS A 250 22.93 9.42 -6.40
CA LYS A 250 24.15 9.70 -5.63
C LYS A 250 25.32 8.89 -6.17
N ASN A 251 26.46 9.56 -6.31
CA ASN A 251 27.70 8.94 -6.75
C ASN A 251 28.83 9.33 -5.81
N TYR A 252 29.56 8.33 -5.32
CA TYR A 252 30.69 8.49 -4.44
C TYR A 252 31.69 7.36 -4.63
N HIS A 253 32.98 7.70 -4.61
CA HIS A 253 34.06 6.74 -4.76
C HIS A 253 34.44 6.12 -3.42
N LEU A 254 33.83 4.97 -3.10
CA LEU A 254 34.08 4.22 -1.86
C LEU A 254 35.56 3.86 -1.68
N LYS A 255 36.11 4.24 -0.53
CA LYS A 255 37.54 4.08 -0.19
C LYS A 255 37.85 2.69 0.33
N MET A 256 36.94 2.06 1.08
CA MET A 256 37.19 0.74 1.67
C MET A 256 36.89 -0.39 0.67
N LYS A 257 37.72 -1.44 0.68
CA LYS A 257 37.51 -2.64 -0.16
C LYS A 257 36.21 -3.36 0.19
N ALA A 258 35.86 -3.42 1.47
CA ALA A 258 34.63 -4.04 1.95
C ALA A 258 33.39 -3.29 1.42
N SER A 259 33.38 -1.95 1.48
CA SER A 259 32.27 -1.14 0.97
C SER A 259 32.10 -1.28 -0.54
N ARG A 260 33.20 -1.24 -1.32
CA ARG A 260 33.12 -1.49 -2.78
C ARG A 260 32.52 -2.86 -3.10
N PHE A 261 32.90 -3.90 -2.35
CA PHE A 261 32.36 -5.24 -2.53
C PHE A 261 30.85 -5.29 -2.22
N ILE A 262 30.44 -4.78 -1.05
CA ILE A 262 29.03 -4.76 -0.63
C ILE A 262 28.18 -3.91 -1.56
N PHE A 263 28.65 -2.72 -1.97
CA PHE A 263 27.92 -1.86 -2.89
C PHE A 263 27.76 -2.49 -4.28
N SER A 264 28.76 -3.24 -4.76
CA SER A 264 28.66 -4.02 -6.00
C SER A 264 27.61 -5.14 -5.89
N GLU A 265 27.63 -5.89 -4.78
CA GLU A 265 26.62 -6.92 -4.49
C GLU A 265 25.20 -6.32 -4.44
N ILE A 266 25.01 -5.21 -3.73
CA ILE A 266 23.74 -4.48 -3.65
C ILE A 266 23.30 -4.02 -5.04
N SER A 267 24.19 -3.41 -5.82
CA SER A 267 23.85 -2.90 -7.16
C SER A 267 23.41 -4.00 -8.13
N GLN A 268 23.89 -5.24 -7.93
CA GLN A 268 23.51 -6.39 -8.76
C GLN A 268 22.21 -7.06 -8.28
N LYS A 269 22.03 -7.21 -6.96
CA LYS A 269 20.89 -7.93 -6.38
C LYS A 269 19.66 -7.04 -6.16
N PHE A 270 19.89 -5.79 -5.76
CA PHE A 270 18.89 -4.81 -5.31
C PHE A 270 19.18 -3.44 -5.95
N PRO A 271 19.09 -3.33 -7.29
CA PRO A 271 19.52 -2.13 -7.98
C PRO A 271 18.75 -0.88 -7.57
N ILE A 272 17.47 -1.03 -7.21
CA ILE A 272 16.54 0.09 -6.92
C ILE A 272 15.64 -0.18 -5.70
N MET A 273 15.18 -1.42 -5.51
CA MET A 273 14.24 -1.74 -4.42
C MET A 273 14.92 -1.76 -3.04
N PRO A 274 14.22 -1.33 -1.97
CA PRO A 274 14.61 -1.59 -0.60
C PRO A 274 14.96 -3.06 -0.34
N PHE A 275 15.97 -3.30 0.48
CA PHE A 275 16.47 -4.63 0.82
C PHE A 275 16.87 -4.71 2.29
N SER A 276 16.85 -5.92 2.85
CA SER A 276 17.38 -6.19 4.19
C SER A 276 18.83 -6.64 4.10
N ALA A 277 19.68 -6.16 5.00
CA ALA A 277 21.06 -6.56 5.18
C ALA A 277 21.21 -8.07 5.46
N ARG A 278 20.13 -8.74 5.91
CA ARG A 278 20.06 -10.21 6.04
C ARG A 278 20.34 -10.93 4.71
N ALA A 279 20.07 -10.30 3.56
CA ALA A 279 20.30 -10.88 2.24
C ALA A 279 21.73 -10.68 1.69
N LEU A 280 22.62 -10.05 2.47
CA LEU A 280 24.01 -9.76 2.11
C LEU A 280 25.00 -10.72 2.79
N GLU A 281 26.25 -10.71 2.34
CA GLU A 281 27.34 -11.44 3.00
C GLU A 281 27.66 -10.82 4.39
N GLU A 282 27.20 -11.47 5.47
CA GLU A 282 27.22 -10.95 6.86
C GLU A 282 28.60 -10.45 7.32
N LYS A 283 29.68 -11.20 7.03
CA LYS A 283 31.05 -10.87 7.47
C LYS A 283 31.54 -9.51 6.97
N ARG A 284 31.03 -9.04 5.83
CA ARG A 284 31.46 -7.80 5.18
C ARG A 284 30.40 -6.71 5.21
N ALA A 285 29.13 -7.09 5.37
CA ALA A 285 27.99 -6.17 5.36
C ALA A 285 28.12 -5.06 6.39
N ARG A 286 28.40 -5.41 7.67
CA ARG A 286 28.39 -4.42 8.76
C ARG A 286 29.35 -3.25 8.54
N LEU A 287 30.58 -3.51 8.10
CA LEU A 287 31.56 -2.45 7.86
C LEU A 287 31.31 -1.73 6.53
N GLY A 288 30.91 -2.48 5.49
CA GLY A 288 30.68 -1.91 4.16
C GLY A 288 29.47 -0.98 4.09
N LEU A 289 28.41 -1.27 4.85
CA LEU A 289 27.19 -0.45 4.88
C LEU A 289 27.42 0.93 5.50
N VAL A 290 28.26 1.03 6.54
CA VAL A 290 28.51 2.30 7.25
C VAL A 290 29.06 3.38 6.31
N GLU A 291 30.06 3.05 5.49
CA GLU A 291 30.62 4.02 4.52
C GLU A 291 29.58 4.40 3.46
N CYS A 292 28.79 3.44 2.98
CA CYS A 292 27.74 3.70 1.99
C CYS A 292 26.65 4.64 2.52
N VAL A 293 26.23 4.48 3.78
CA VAL A 293 25.24 5.35 4.43
C VAL A 293 25.82 6.74 4.69
N ASN A 294 27.05 6.82 5.24
CA ASN A 294 27.71 8.10 5.54
C ASN A 294 27.97 8.98 4.32
N HIS A 295 27.94 8.40 3.11
CA HIS A 295 28.12 9.10 1.85
C HIS A 295 26.86 9.07 0.98
N ASP A 296 25.69 8.88 1.60
CA ASP A 296 24.36 8.95 0.99
C ASP A 296 24.14 8.00 -0.19
N LEU A 297 24.96 6.96 -0.35
CA LEU A 297 24.76 5.94 -1.39
C LEU A 297 23.61 5.00 -1.04
N LEU A 298 23.31 4.86 0.26
CA LEU A 298 22.21 4.07 0.79
C LEU A 298 21.37 4.91 1.75
N GLN A 299 20.06 4.94 1.53
CA GLN A 299 19.08 5.49 2.44
C GLN A 299 18.66 4.42 3.45
N PRO A 300 18.86 4.65 4.77
CA PRO A 300 18.42 3.73 5.80
C PRO A 300 16.92 3.85 6.08
N TYR A 301 16.29 2.73 6.44
CA TYR A 301 14.94 2.67 7.02
C TYR A 301 15.08 2.26 8.50
N PRO A 302 15.21 3.24 9.42
CA PRO A 302 15.49 2.94 10.82
C PRO A 302 14.31 2.26 11.51
N VAL A 303 14.63 1.46 12.52
CA VAL A 303 13.63 0.92 13.44
C VAL A 303 13.35 1.97 14.50
N LEU A 304 12.11 2.46 14.53
CA LEU A 304 11.67 3.49 15.45
C LEU A 304 10.75 2.91 16.53
N HIS A 305 10.70 3.57 17.68
CA HIS A 305 9.96 3.08 18.85
C HIS A 305 9.15 4.18 19.51
N GLU A 306 7.95 3.84 19.95
CA GLU A 306 7.20 4.55 20.98
C GLU A 306 7.72 4.19 22.38
N LYS A 307 7.21 4.87 23.41
CA LYS A 307 7.57 4.56 24.80
C LYS A 307 7.16 3.12 25.16
N PRO A 308 7.92 2.42 26.02
CA PRO A 308 7.51 1.11 26.52
C PRO A 308 6.11 1.16 27.16
N GLY A 309 5.24 0.23 26.77
CA GLY A 309 3.84 0.16 27.23
C GLY A 309 2.83 0.88 26.32
N ASP A 310 3.27 1.66 25.34
CA ASP A 310 2.41 2.15 24.26
C ASP A 310 2.28 1.10 23.15
N LEU A 311 1.13 1.13 22.48
CA LEU A 311 0.78 0.22 21.40
C LEU A 311 0.71 1.01 20.10
N VAL A 312 1.21 0.41 19.03
CA VAL A 312 1.21 0.98 17.69
C VAL A 312 0.50 0.03 16.74
N ALA A 313 -0.40 0.58 15.93
CA ALA A 313 -1.00 -0.11 14.80
C ALA A 313 -0.62 0.57 13.48
N HIS A 314 -0.34 -0.27 12.49
CA HIS A 314 0.09 0.06 11.14
C HIS A 314 -0.82 -0.63 10.12
N ILE A 315 -1.41 0.16 9.23
CA ILE A 315 -2.18 -0.30 8.08
C ILE A 315 -1.63 0.41 6.84
N LYS A 316 -1.19 -0.37 5.85
CA LYS A 316 -0.70 0.14 4.57
C LYS A 316 -1.37 -0.60 3.42
N PHE A 317 -1.75 0.13 2.38
CA PHE A 317 -2.32 -0.47 1.18
C PHE A 317 -1.93 0.29 -0.08
N THR A 318 -1.91 -0.44 -1.20
CA THR A 318 -1.71 0.12 -2.53
C THR A 318 -3.06 0.41 -3.19
N VAL A 319 -3.20 1.61 -3.74
CA VAL A 319 -4.40 2.09 -4.43
C VAL A 319 -4.08 2.61 -5.82
N LEU A 320 -4.91 2.22 -6.80
CA LEU A 320 -4.85 2.68 -8.19
C LEU A 320 -5.94 3.74 -8.40
N LEU A 321 -5.58 4.93 -8.85
CA LEU A 321 -6.54 6.00 -9.16
C LEU A 321 -7.04 5.85 -10.59
N MET A 322 -8.01 4.98 -10.78
CA MET A 322 -8.60 4.72 -12.09
C MET A 322 -9.65 5.81 -12.43
N PRO A 323 -10.00 6.01 -13.73
CA PRO A 323 -11.07 6.93 -14.11
C PRO A 323 -12.45 6.63 -13.49
N ASN A 324 -12.67 5.39 -13.03
CA ASN A 324 -13.88 4.98 -12.32
C ASN A 324 -13.76 5.02 -10.78
N GLY A 325 -12.70 5.63 -10.25
CA GLY A 325 -12.43 5.79 -8.81
C GLY A 325 -11.24 4.98 -8.31
N SER A 326 -11.08 4.97 -7.00
CA SER A 326 -9.92 4.41 -6.31
C SER A 326 -10.06 2.89 -6.14
N ASP A 327 -9.16 2.11 -6.73
CA ASP A 327 -9.12 0.64 -6.68
C ASP A 327 -8.02 0.19 -5.71
N ARG A 328 -8.39 -0.16 -4.47
CA ARG A 328 -7.49 -0.80 -3.50
C ARG A 328 -7.18 -2.22 -3.99
N ILE A 329 -5.90 -2.51 -4.26
CA ILE A 329 -5.47 -3.81 -4.80
C ILE A 329 -4.84 -4.74 -3.76
N THR A 330 -4.30 -4.19 -2.66
CA THR A 330 -3.79 -4.98 -1.55
C THR A 330 -4.78 -4.98 -0.40
N THR A 331 -4.91 -6.13 0.26
CA THR A 331 -5.91 -6.35 1.30
C THR A 331 -5.33 -7.22 2.40
N HIS A 332 -5.95 -7.17 3.58
CA HIS A 332 -5.56 -7.95 4.75
C HIS A 332 -6.81 -8.49 5.43
N PRO A 333 -6.71 -9.64 6.14
CA PRO A 333 -7.80 -10.09 7.01
C PRO A 333 -8.04 -9.08 8.14
N LEU A 334 -9.23 -9.09 8.72
CA LEU A 334 -9.58 -8.28 9.89
C LEU A 334 -9.86 -9.22 11.05
N GLN A 335 -9.31 -8.91 12.23
CA GLN A 335 -9.73 -9.52 13.48
C GLN A 335 -11.01 -8.85 13.98
N GLU A 336 -11.79 -9.57 14.77
CA GLU A 336 -12.89 -8.98 15.51
C GLU A 336 -12.33 -8.02 16.58
N LEU A 337 -12.80 -6.77 16.56
CA LEU A 337 -12.39 -5.72 17.48
C LEU A 337 -13.58 -5.28 18.31
N GLN A 338 -13.35 -5.06 19.60
CA GLN A 338 -14.30 -4.43 20.51
C GLN A 338 -13.63 -3.18 21.10
N PRO A 339 -13.54 -2.09 20.31
CA PRO A 339 -12.98 -0.84 20.79
C PRO A 339 -13.84 -0.26 21.92
N THR A 340 -13.20 0.44 22.85
CA THR A 340 -13.88 1.18 23.92
C THR A 340 -14.54 2.46 23.42
N LYS A 341 -14.19 2.88 22.19
CA LYS A 341 -14.66 4.12 21.54
C LYS A 341 -15.57 3.82 20.36
N THR A 342 -16.58 4.68 20.17
CA THR A 342 -17.46 4.69 19.01
C THR A 342 -17.21 5.91 18.15
N VAL A 343 -17.22 5.74 16.82
CA VAL A 343 -17.06 6.85 15.88
C VAL A 343 -18.40 7.52 15.67
N ASP A 344 -18.67 8.55 16.46
CA ASP A 344 -19.92 9.30 16.38
C ASP A 344 -19.81 10.67 15.70
N ASP A 345 -18.60 11.11 15.39
CA ASP A 345 -18.34 12.37 14.69
C ASP A 345 -19.04 12.38 13.30
N PRO A 346 -19.90 13.39 13.02
CA PRO A 346 -20.64 13.47 11.77
C PRO A 346 -19.76 13.58 10.52
N GLU A 347 -18.58 14.21 10.63
CA GLU A 347 -17.67 14.38 9.51
C GLU A 347 -16.97 13.07 9.16
N ILE A 348 -16.53 12.32 10.17
CA ILE A 348 -15.97 10.97 9.95
C ILE A 348 -17.01 10.05 9.30
N LYS A 349 -18.27 10.07 9.80
CA LYS A 349 -19.38 9.32 9.18
C LYS A 349 -19.62 9.75 7.73
N ALA A 350 -19.57 11.04 7.45
CA ALA A 350 -19.73 11.57 6.09
C ALA A 350 -18.60 11.09 5.16
N TRP A 351 -17.34 11.07 5.64
CA TRP A 351 -16.24 10.53 4.87
C TRP A 351 -16.41 9.04 4.60
N LEU A 352 -16.76 8.24 5.61
CA LEU A 352 -16.97 6.79 5.45
C LEU A 352 -18.13 6.44 4.51
N ALA A 353 -19.13 7.32 4.39
CA ALA A 353 -20.25 7.16 3.46
C ALA A 353 -19.88 7.43 1.99
N LEU A 354 -18.72 8.06 1.71
CA LEU A 354 -18.28 8.32 0.36
C LEU A 354 -18.01 7.00 -0.39
N PRO A 355 -18.40 6.89 -1.68
CA PRO A 355 -18.06 5.72 -2.48
C PRO A 355 -16.58 5.75 -2.88
N THR A 356 -15.97 4.57 -2.93
CA THR A 356 -14.59 4.39 -3.42
C THR A 356 -14.53 4.31 -4.94
N LYS A 357 -15.60 3.81 -5.58
CA LYS A 357 -15.77 3.73 -7.04
C LYS A 357 -17.03 4.46 -7.49
N THR A 358 -16.96 5.15 -8.62
CA THR A 358 -18.15 5.72 -9.25
C THR A 358 -19.01 4.59 -9.82
N LYS A 359 -20.31 4.59 -9.51
CA LYS A 359 -21.25 3.72 -10.23
C LYS A 359 -21.20 4.13 -11.70
N LYS A 360 -20.84 3.21 -12.60
CA LYS A 360 -21.01 3.41 -14.05
C LYS A 360 -22.41 3.98 -14.26
N LYS A 361 -22.53 5.21 -14.79
CA LYS A 361 -23.79 5.66 -15.37
C LYS A 361 -24.14 4.62 -16.43
N GLY A 362 -25.12 3.77 -16.13
CA GLY A 362 -25.61 2.78 -17.07
C GLY A 362 -25.91 3.52 -18.36
N GLY A 363 -25.25 3.12 -19.45
CA GLY A 363 -25.47 3.72 -20.76
C GLY A 363 -26.95 3.62 -21.06
N GLY A 364 -27.65 4.75 -20.93
CA GLY A 364 -29.04 4.87 -21.30
C GLY A 364 -29.15 4.37 -22.72
N LYS A 365 -29.86 3.25 -22.90
CA LYS A 365 -30.20 2.68 -24.20
C LYS A 365 -30.96 3.79 -24.93
N LYS A 366 -30.26 4.58 -25.76
CA LYS A 366 -30.88 5.51 -26.71
C LYS A 366 -31.72 4.63 -27.64
N LYS A 367 -33.02 4.50 -27.34
CA LYS A 367 -34.02 4.09 -28.31
C LYS A 367 -33.87 5.06 -29.48
N LYS A 368 -33.22 4.61 -30.56
CA LYS A 368 -33.25 5.30 -31.85
C LYS A 368 -34.70 5.26 -32.32
N GLY A 369 -35.44 6.32 -32.00
CA GLY A 369 -36.71 6.63 -32.62
C GLY A 369 -36.47 6.87 -34.11
N LYS A 370 -37.12 6.06 -34.94
CA LYS A 370 -37.15 6.16 -36.38
C LYS A 370 -37.96 7.42 -36.74
N LYS A 371 -37.30 8.55 -37.04
CA LYS A 371 -37.87 9.58 -37.94
C LYS A 371 -37.78 8.97 -39.35
N GLY A 372 -38.81 8.89 -40.18
CA GLY A 372 -39.94 9.78 -40.34
C GLY A 372 -39.63 10.72 -41.49
N GLU A 373 -39.83 10.25 -42.73
CA GLU A 373 -39.83 11.07 -43.94
C GLU A 373 -41.11 10.74 -44.71
N LYS A 374 -41.87 11.79 -45.05
CA LYS A 374 -43.19 11.79 -45.68
C LYS A 374 -43.05 11.93 -47.20
N ALA A 375 -43.83 11.14 -47.94
CA ALA A 375 -44.53 11.39 -49.21
C ALA A 375 -45.21 10.05 -49.55
N ASP A 376 -46.47 9.89 -49.96
CA ASP A 376 -47.39 10.74 -50.71
C ASP A 376 -48.85 10.36 -50.41
N THR A 377 -49.73 11.27 -50.83
CA THR A 377 -51.19 11.28 -51.00
C THR A 377 -51.91 9.95 -51.26
N ALA A 378 -53.09 9.76 -50.62
CA ALA A 378 -54.41 9.72 -51.30
C ALA A 378 -55.51 9.11 -50.39
N ASP A 379 -56.55 9.93 -50.19
CA ASP A 379 -58.00 9.67 -50.08
C ASP A 379 -58.67 8.48 -49.37
N ALA A 380 -59.86 8.86 -48.87
CA ALA A 380 -61.10 8.11 -48.62
C ALA A 380 -61.38 7.57 -47.19
N GLU A 381 -62.32 8.29 -46.53
CA GLU A 381 -63.62 7.82 -46.00
C GLU A 381 -63.74 6.43 -45.32
N ALA A 382 -64.60 6.13 -44.36
CA ALA A 382 -65.46 6.79 -43.39
C ALA A 382 -66.13 5.61 -42.61
N MET A 383 -66.72 5.89 -41.44
CA MET A 383 -67.76 5.11 -40.73
C MET A 383 -67.30 3.80 -40.04
N ASP A 384 -67.43 3.62 -38.72
CA ASP A 384 -68.59 3.65 -37.79
C ASP A 384 -69.13 2.22 -37.51
N THR A 385 -69.52 2.03 -36.25
CA THR A 385 -70.37 0.98 -35.67
C THR A 385 -69.80 -0.44 -35.36
N ALA A 386 -69.55 -0.63 -34.06
CA ALA A 386 -70.31 -1.52 -33.15
C ALA A 386 -70.21 -3.07 -33.26
N PRO A 387 -70.53 -3.79 -32.16
CA PRO A 387 -69.95 -5.10 -31.81
C PRO A 387 -70.93 -6.28 -31.91
N ASN A 388 -70.39 -7.50 -31.91
CA ASN A 388 -71.00 -8.77 -31.48
C ASN A 388 -69.87 -9.82 -31.50
N GLY A 389 -69.66 -10.75 -30.58
CA GLY A 389 -70.60 -11.47 -29.72
C GLY A 389 -70.47 -12.98 -30.03
N ALA A 390 -70.30 -13.81 -28.99
CA ALA A 390 -70.29 -15.29 -28.97
C ALA A 390 -69.05 -16.01 -29.57
N ALA A 391 -68.28 -16.84 -28.86
CA ALA A 391 -68.56 -18.08 -28.10
C ALA A 391 -68.53 -19.36 -28.95
N SER A 392 -67.54 -20.22 -28.70
CA SER A 392 -67.54 -21.70 -28.72
C SER A 392 -66.09 -22.17 -28.45
N GLU A 393 -65.80 -22.87 -27.35
CA GLU A 393 -65.60 -24.35 -27.27
C GLU A 393 -64.44 -24.82 -28.17
N GLU A 394 -63.37 -25.49 -27.73
CA GLU A 394 -63.05 -26.35 -26.56
C GLU A 394 -61.69 -25.99 -25.93
#